data_AF-A0A924JR69-F1
#
_entry.id   AF-A0A924JR69-F1
#
_cell.length_a   1.000
_cell.length_b   1.000
_cell.length_c   1.000
_cell.angle_alpha   90.00
_cell.angle_beta   90.00
_cell.angle_gamma   90.00
#
_symmetry.space_group_name_H-M   'P 1'
#
loop_
_entity.id
_entity.type
_entity.pdbx_description
1 polymer ?
#
loop_
_entity_poly.entity_id
_entity_poly.type
_entity_poly.pdbx_seq_one_letter_code
_entity_poly.pdbx_strand_id
1 'polypeptide(L)'
;MPEFGTPRPDAAHRAPHDGWADVLATMEHDLDSSGGALTHAAHASWTLPDELGELPEELRSRAASLLGAQKRAIDALEQRMLLTGRHLAALDSIPARVASSGTAAYLDVTG
;
A
#
# COMPACT_ATOMS: atom_id res chain seq x y z
N MET A 1 51.32 -16.70 23.99
CA MET A 1 50.73 -15.39 24.34
C MET A 1 51.38 -14.33 23.47
N PRO A 2 50.65 -13.48 22.71
CA PRO A 2 49.21 -13.43 22.47
C PRO A 2 48.80 -13.51 20.99
N GLU A 3 47.57 -13.91 20.77
CA GLU A 3 46.88 -13.85 19.47
C GLU A 3 46.31 -12.44 19.30
N PHE A 4 46.79 -11.70 18.32
CA PHE A 4 46.16 -10.44 17.92
C PHE A 4 45.10 -10.76 16.89
N GLY A 5 43.87 -10.91 17.38
CA GLY A 5 42.68 -10.99 16.54
C GLY A 5 42.69 -9.84 15.54
N THR A 6 42.46 -10.17 14.27
CA THR A 6 42.13 -9.19 13.26
C THR A 6 40.93 -8.37 13.77
N PRO A 7 40.98 -7.02 13.75
CA PRO A 7 39.78 -6.25 14.02
C PRO A 7 38.79 -6.60 12.91
N ARG A 8 37.69 -7.27 13.25
CA ARG A 8 36.56 -7.51 12.35
C ARG A 8 35.96 -6.14 12.01
N PRO A 9 36.15 -5.58 10.80
CA PRO A 9 35.61 -4.28 10.44
C PRO A 9 34.20 -4.50 9.88
N ASP A 10 33.24 -4.88 10.72
CA ASP A 10 31.93 -5.33 10.21
C ASP A 10 30.75 -5.10 11.18
N ALA A 11 30.91 -4.23 12.18
CA ALA A 11 29.84 -3.95 13.15
C ALA A 11 29.38 -2.49 13.18
N ALA A 12 30.24 -1.54 12.77
CA ALA A 12 29.93 -0.11 12.86
C ALA A 12 29.22 0.46 11.63
N HIS A 13 29.13 -0.31 10.53
CA HIS A 13 28.51 0.09 9.26
C HIS A 13 27.18 -0.61 8.96
N ARG A 14 26.60 -1.34 9.93
CA ARG A 14 25.16 -1.68 9.89
C ARG A 14 24.37 -0.41 10.23
N ALA A 15 24.60 0.59 9.39
CA ALA A 15 24.43 2.01 9.58
C ALA A 15 22.94 2.36 9.47
N PRO A 16 22.50 3.52 9.99
CA PRO A 16 21.12 4.03 9.81
C PRO A 16 20.59 3.93 8.36
N HIS A 17 21.50 3.92 7.38
CA HIS A 17 21.18 3.63 5.98
C HIS A 17 20.48 2.27 5.76
N ASP A 18 20.96 1.19 6.39
CA ASP A 18 20.37 -0.15 6.24
C ASP A 18 18.95 -0.18 6.82
N GLY A 19 18.74 0.48 7.96
CA GLY A 19 17.41 0.60 8.57
C GLY A 19 16.42 1.36 7.68
N TRP A 20 16.85 2.48 7.08
CA TRP A 20 16.00 3.21 6.13
C TRP A 20 15.71 2.39 4.86
N ALA A 21 16.69 1.64 4.35
CA ALA A 21 16.49 0.77 3.20
C ALA A 21 15.48 -0.35 3.47
N ASP A 22 15.52 -0.95 4.66
CA ASP A 22 14.58 -1.99 5.10
C ASP A 22 13.16 -1.44 5.28
N VAL A 23 13.03 -0.25 5.86
CA VAL A 23 11.73 0.45 6.00
C VAL A 23 11.12 0.72 4.63
N LEU A 24 11.89 1.28 3.69
CA LEU A 24 11.41 1.54 2.34
C LEU A 24 11.04 0.25 1.60
N ALA A 25 11.83 -0.82 1.76
CA ALA A 25 11.52 -2.12 1.16
C ALA A 25 10.21 -2.72 1.71
N THR A 26 9.97 -2.58 3.02
CA THR A 26 8.72 -3.03 3.64
C THR A 26 7.52 -2.27 3.08
N MET A 27 7.60 -0.94 2.98
CA MET A 27 6.52 -0.13 2.42
C MET A 27 6.25 -0.42 0.94
N GLU A 28 7.29 -0.69 0.15
CA GLU A 28 7.15 -1.10 -1.24
C GLU A 28 6.42 -2.44 -1.35
N HIS A 29 6.79 -3.40 -0.50
CA HIS A 29 6.10 -4.68 -0.43
C HIS A 29 4.63 -4.54 -0.03
N ASP A 30 4.34 -3.69 0.95
CA ASP A 30 2.97 -3.40 1.39
C ASP A 30 2.15 -2.76 0.26
N LEU A 31 2.74 -1.85 -0.51
CA LEU A 31 2.09 -1.23 -1.65
C LEU A 31 1.79 -2.22 -2.77
N ASP A 32 2.75 -3.09 -3.10
CA ASP A 32 2.57 -4.13 -4.12
C ASP A 32 1.49 -5.15 -3.70
N SER A 33 1.48 -5.53 -2.42
CA SER A 33 0.47 -6.45 -1.87
C SER A 33 -0.94 -5.84 -1.85
N SER A 34 -1.05 -4.52 -1.66
CA SER A 34 -2.32 -3.78 -1.68
C SER A 34 -3.00 -3.79 -3.05
N GLY A 35 -2.25 -3.99 -4.13
CA GLY A 35 -2.78 -4.16 -5.49
C GLY A 35 -3.28 -5.57 -5.81
N GLY A 36 -2.94 -6.56 -4.97
CA GLY A 36 -3.30 -7.97 -5.13
C GLY A 36 -4.63 -8.36 -4.49
N ALA A 37 -4.89 -9.67 -4.40
CA ALA A 37 -6.02 -10.18 -3.62
C ALA A 37 -5.95 -9.58 -2.22
N LEU A 38 -7.07 -8.98 -1.75
CA LEU A 38 -7.25 -8.42 -0.41
C LEU A 38 -7.16 -9.52 0.67
N THR A 39 -6.03 -10.21 0.77
CA THR A 39 -5.62 -10.91 1.97
C THR A 39 -5.35 -9.84 2.99
N HIS A 40 -6.40 -9.51 3.74
CA HIS A 40 -6.41 -8.73 4.98
C HIS A 40 -5.00 -8.27 5.35
N ALA A 41 -4.57 -7.15 4.76
CA ALA A 41 -3.40 -6.46 5.22
C ALA A 41 -3.77 -6.08 6.65
N ALA A 42 -3.25 -6.83 7.62
CA ALA A 42 -3.32 -6.42 9.00
C ALA A 42 -2.74 -5.01 8.96
N HIS A 43 -3.60 -4.00 9.16
CA HIS A 43 -3.19 -2.61 9.23
C HIS A 43 -2.31 -2.49 10.48
N ALA A 44 -1.07 -2.95 10.38
CA ALA A 44 -0.03 -2.62 11.31
C ALA A 44 0.02 -1.10 11.29
N SER A 45 -0.23 -0.49 12.45
CA SER A 45 -0.16 0.95 12.59
C SER A 45 1.27 1.38 12.30
N TRP A 46 1.54 1.70 11.03
CA TRP A 46 2.86 2.13 10.59
C TRP A 46 3.22 3.37 11.40
N THR A 47 4.35 3.29 12.10
CA THR A 47 4.88 4.36 12.92
C THR A 47 6.18 4.81 12.29
N LEU A 48 6.41 6.12 12.26
CA LEU A 48 7.66 6.67 11.76
C LEU A 48 8.83 6.12 12.61
N PRO A 49 9.88 5.57 11.98
CA PRO A 49 11.04 5.09 12.73
C PRO A 49 11.92 6.27 13.16
N ASP A 50 11.59 6.87 14.31
CA ASP A 50 12.27 8.06 14.86
C ASP A 50 13.75 7.80 15.22
N GLU A 51 14.11 6.54 15.46
CA GLU A 51 15.44 6.09 15.87
C GLU A 51 16.47 6.00 14.73
N LEU A 52 16.03 6.11 13.47
CA LEU A 52 16.90 5.98 12.29
C LEU A 52 17.58 7.29 11.86
N GLY A 53 17.23 8.41 12.48
CA GLY A 53 17.76 9.73 12.12
C GLY A 53 17.29 10.20 10.74
N GLU A 54 18.02 11.12 10.12
CA GLU A 54 17.65 11.68 8.81
C GLU A 54 17.76 10.64 7.69
N LEU A 55 16.84 10.73 6.72
CA LEU A 55 16.86 9.88 5.52
C LEU A 55 18.11 10.19 4.67
N PRO A 56 18.94 9.18 4.35
CA PRO A 56 20.09 9.34 3.45
C PRO A 56 19.69 9.92 2.09
N GLU A 57 20.53 10.80 1.53
CA GLU A 57 20.27 11.50 0.27
C GLU A 57 20.04 10.52 -0.89
N GLU A 58 20.79 9.42 -0.90
CA GLU A 58 20.73 8.37 -1.91
C GLU A 58 19.36 7.68 -1.96
N LEU A 59 18.69 7.60 -0.81
CA LEU A 59 17.36 7.00 -0.66
C LEU A 59 16.23 7.99 -0.90
N ARG A 60 16.50 9.31 -0.99
CA ARG A 60 15.47 10.34 -1.18
C ARG A 60 14.69 10.15 -2.47
N SER A 61 15.36 9.81 -3.57
CA SER A 61 14.70 9.55 -4.86
C SER A 61 13.75 8.34 -4.80
N ARG A 62 14.18 7.28 -4.09
CA ARG A 62 13.37 6.08 -3.87
C ARG A 62 12.14 6.40 -3.01
N ALA A 63 12.33 7.08 -1.89
CA ALA A 63 11.25 7.52 -1.01
C ALA A 63 10.23 8.43 -1.74
N ALA A 64 10.71 9.37 -2.56
CA ALA A 64 9.83 10.24 -3.36
C ALA A 64 9.02 9.45 -4.40
N SER A 65 9.64 8.46 -5.06
CA SER A 65 8.97 7.59 -6.02
C SER A 65 7.89 6.73 -5.36
N LEU A 66 8.21 6.14 -4.20
CA LEU A 66 7.27 5.39 -3.38
C LEU A 66 6.08 6.25 -2.94
N LEU A 67 6.32 7.46 -2.42
CA LEU A 67 5.26 8.39 -2.05
C LEU A 67 4.35 8.72 -3.23
N GLY A 68 4.92 8.95 -4.41
CA GLY A 68 4.16 9.16 -5.64
C GLY A 68 3.29 7.95 -6.01
N ALA A 69 3.81 6.73 -5.84
CA ALA A 69 3.06 5.50 -6.09
C ALA A 69 1.93 5.30 -5.08
N GLN A 70 2.18 5.53 -3.79
CA GLN A 70 1.18 5.46 -2.73
C GLN A 70 0.02 6.45 -2.99
N LYS A 71 0.32 7.70 -3.36
CA LYS A 71 -0.70 8.69 -3.73
C LYS A 71 -1.60 8.22 -4.88
N ARG A 72 -1.00 7.70 -5.95
CA ARG A 72 -1.77 7.16 -7.09
C ARG A 72 -2.65 5.98 -6.68
N ALA A 73 -2.16 5.12 -5.78
CA ALA A 73 -2.95 4.00 -5.27
C ALA A 73 -4.15 4.46 -4.45
N ILE A 74 -3.97 5.48 -3.60
CA ILE A 74 -5.05 6.12 -2.84
C ILE A 74 -6.08 6.73 -3.79
N ASP A 75 -5.65 7.52 -4.77
CA ASP A 75 -6.55 8.14 -5.75
C ASP A 75 -7.36 7.07 -6.51
N ALA A 76 -6.70 5.99 -6.94
CA ALA A 76 -7.37 4.88 -7.61
C ALA A 76 -8.38 4.15 -6.72
N LEU A 77 -8.07 3.98 -5.43
CA LEU A 77 -8.98 3.40 -4.45
C LEU A 77 -10.21 4.30 -4.23
N GLU A 78 -10.01 5.60 -4.06
CA GLU A 78 -11.11 6.57 -3.89
C GLU A 78 -12.05 6.57 -5.10
N GLN A 79 -11.50 6.55 -6.32
CA GLN A 79 -12.31 6.46 -7.54
C GLN A 79 -13.13 5.16 -7.60
N ARG A 80 -12.55 4.03 -7.20
CA ARG A 80 -13.26 2.74 -7.13
C ARG A 80 -14.36 2.77 -6.07
N MET A 81 -14.11 3.39 -4.91
CA MET A 81 -15.10 3.56 -3.86
C MET A 81 -16.28 4.39 -4.34
N LEU A 82 -16.03 5.51 -5.03
CA LEU A 82 -17.07 6.36 -5.61
C LEU A 82 -17.92 5.60 -6.64
N LEU A 83 -17.28 4.88 -7.56
CA LEU A 83 -17.99 4.08 -8.56
C LEU A 83 -18.84 2.97 -7.92
N THR A 84 -18.26 2.27 -6.94
CA THR A 84 -18.96 1.22 -6.19
C THR A 84 -20.16 1.79 -5.43
N GLY A 85 -20.00 2.93 -4.75
CA GLY A 85 -21.09 3.62 -4.07
C GLY A 85 -22.22 4.00 -5.04
N ARG A 86 -21.88 4.48 -6.25
CA ARG A 86 -22.87 4.77 -7.29
C ARG A 86 -23.61 3.52 -7.75
N HIS A 87 -22.91 2.40 -7.94
CA HIS A 87 -23.54 1.13 -8.31
C HIS A 87 -24.47 0.63 -7.21
N LEU A 88 -24.06 0.71 -5.93
CA LEU A 88 -24.90 0.31 -4.80
C LEU A 88 -26.15 1.20 -4.68
N ALA A 89 -26.01 2.52 -4.85
CA ALA A 89 -27.15 3.43 -4.86
C ALA A 89 -28.14 3.14 -6.00
N ALA A 90 -27.63 2.77 -7.18
CA ALA A 90 -28.47 2.36 -8.31
C ALA A 90 -29.26 1.08 -7.98
N LEU A 91 -28.62 0.08 -7.36
CA LEU A 91 -29.28 -1.14 -6.91
C LEU A 91 -30.35 -0.85 -5.84
N ASP A 92 -30.05 0.05 -4.89
CA ASP A 92 -30.99 0.42 -3.82
C ASP A 92 -32.19 1.22 -4.35
N SER A 93 -32.02 1.95 -5.45
CA SER A 93 -33.11 2.70 -6.09
C SER A 93 -34.15 1.82 -6.81
N ILE A 94 -33.90 0.51 -6.95
CA ILE A 94 -34.83 -0.42 -7.60
C ILE A 94 -36.03 -0.66 -6.69
N PRO A 95 -37.26 -0.30 -7.10
CA PRO A 95 -38.43 -0.50 -6.26
C PRO A 95 -38.63 -1.99 -5.92
N ALA A 96 -38.94 -2.30 -4.65
CA ALA A 96 -39.13 -3.67 -4.16
C ALA A 96 -40.16 -4.50 -4.95
N ARG A 97 -41.09 -3.82 -5.65
CA ARG A 97 -42.08 -4.45 -6.54
C ARG A 97 -41.45 -5.04 -7.81
N VAL A 98 -40.38 -4.43 -8.33
CA VAL A 98 -39.61 -4.93 -9.48
C VAL A 98 -38.70 -6.08 -9.04
N ALA A 99 -38.07 -5.96 -7.88
CA ALA A 99 -37.23 -7.02 -7.30
C ALA A 99 -38.00 -8.32 -6.98
N SER A 100 -39.27 -8.20 -6.55
CA SER A 100 -40.13 -9.35 -6.21
C SER A 100 -40.74 -10.07 -7.42
N SER A 101 -40.66 -9.49 -8.63
CA SER A 101 -41.33 -10.06 -9.81
C SER A 101 -40.52 -11.15 -10.53
N GLY A 102 -39.33 -11.52 -10.04
CA GLY A 102 -38.53 -12.65 -10.55
C GLY A 102 -38.04 -12.52 -11.99
N THR A 103 -38.34 -11.42 -12.66
CA THR A 103 -37.99 -11.18 -14.06
C THR A 103 -36.72 -10.34 -14.06
N ALA A 104 -35.57 -11.00 -14.17
CA ALA A 104 -34.29 -10.35 -14.38
C ALA A 104 -34.34 -9.61 -15.74
N ALA A 105 -34.68 -8.32 -15.72
CA ALA A 105 -34.61 -7.48 -16.89
C ALA A 105 -33.13 -7.16 -17.16
N TYR A 106 -32.54 -7.87 -18.13
CA TYR A 106 -31.23 -7.51 -18.69
C TYR A 106 -31.36 -6.12 -19.31
N LEU A 107 -30.71 -5.14 -18.69
CA LEU A 107 -30.61 -3.79 -19.23
C LEU A 107 -29.53 -3.84 -20.31
N ASP A 108 -29.95 -4.12 -21.55
CA ASP A 108 -29.10 -4.11 -22.72
C ASP A 108 -28.63 -2.67 -22.98
N VAL A 109 -27.39 -2.37 -22.63
CA VAL A 109 -26.77 -1.08 -22.90
C VAL A 109 -26.19 -1.13 -24.32
N THR A 110 -27.08 -1.12 -25.32
CA THR A 110 -26.75 -0.71 -26.68
C THR A 110 -27.51 0.57 -27.00
N GLY A 111 -26.78 1.68 -26.92
CA GLY A 111 -27.21 3.02 -27.33
C GLY A 111 -25.99 3.92 -27.43
#